data_AF-A0A917XSA1-F1
#
_entry.id   AF-A0A917XSA1-F1
#
_cell.length_a   1.000
_cell.length_b   1.000
_cell.length_c   1.000
_cell.angle_alpha   90.00
_cell.angle_beta   90.00
_cell.angle_gamma   90.00
#
_symmetry.space_group_name_H-M   'P 1'
#
loop_
_entity.id
_entity.type
_entity.pdbx_description
1 polymer ?
#
loop_
_entity_poly.entity_id
_entity_poly.type
_entity_poly.pdbx_seq_one_letter_code
_entity_poly.pdbx_strand_id
1 'polypeptide(L)'
;MGLYIFVIAAAIAVFGILMMYKKNVERLKENPSQVAEVHKNFFISTALIEALPIVLLILGFVNVEPVPVDQIYLPVIIVIMLIAFSVFFVFLQRAVGTDEDSKQVVTSFSMIAIMMSNAIPIIALVFLFLSVQG
;
A
#
# COMPACT_ATOMS: atom_id res chain seq x y z
N MET A 1 12.94 -18.00 -5.97
CA MET A 1 12.42 -17.75 -4.60
C MET A 1 12.68 -16.32 -4.13
N GLY A 2 13.85 -15.73 -4.42
CA GLY A 2 14.20 -14.35 -4.03
C GLY A 2 13.21 -13.28 -4.48
N LEU A 3 12.68 -13.33 -5.71
CA LEU A 3 11.74 -12.32 -6.24
C LEU A 3 10.45 -12.18 -5.40
N TYR A 4 10.01 -13.25 -4.74
CA TYR A 4 8.78 -13.24 -3.95
C TYR A 4 8.92 -12.43 -2.65
N ILE A 5 10.14 -12.07 -2.24
CA ILE A 5 10.33 -11.16 -1.11
C ILE A 5 9.74 -9.77 -1.38
N PHE A 6 9.82 -9.30 -2.63
CA PHE A 6 9.23 -8.04 -3.07
C PHE A 6 7.69 -8.12 -3.04
N VAL A 7 7.14 -9.27 -3.44
CA VAL A 7 5.70 -9.56 -3.37
C VAL A 7 5.21 -9.56 -1.92
N ILE A 8 5.95 -10.22 -1.02
CA ILE A 8 5.62 -10.27 0.40
C ILE A 8 5.68 -8.87 1.03
N ALA A 9 6.71 -8.08 0.70
CA ALA A 9 6.83 -6.70 1.15
C ALA A 9 5.62 -5.85 0.70
N ALA A 10 5.24 -5.95 -0.57
CA ALA A 10 4.07 -5.29 -1.13
C ALA A 10 2.77 -5.72 -0.43
N ALA A 11 2.58 -7.02 -0.19
CA ALA A 11 1.41 -7.55 0.47
C ALA A 11 1.27 -7.04 1.91
N ILE A 12 2.36 -7.08 2.70
CA ILE A 12 2.37 -6.59 4.08
C ILE A 12 1.99 -5.11 4.13
N ALA A 13 2.59 -4.29 3.27
CA ALA A 13 2.28 -2.86 3.20
C ALA A 13 0.82 -2.62 2.82
N VAL A 14 0.33 -3.24 1.75
CA VAL A 14 -1.06 -3.06 1.28
C VAL A 14 -2.05 -3.48 2.37
N PHE A 15 -1.99 -4.72 2.85
CA PHE A 15 -2.98 -5.18 3.82
C PHE A 15 -2.89 -4.43 5.16
N GLY A 16 -1.66 -4.16 5.65
CA GLY A 16 -1.46 -3.41 6.87
C GLY A 16 -2.05 -1.99 6.78
N ILE A 17 -1.72 -1.26 5.72
CA ILE A 17 -2.17 0.13 5.56
C ILE A 17 -3.67 0.19 5.32
N LEU A 18 -4.25 -0.75 4.55
CA LEU A 18 -5.70 -0.79 4.32
C LEU A 18 -6.50 -1.07 5.59
N MET A 19 -6.00 -1.94 6.49
CA MET A 19 -6.63 -2.16 7.80
C MET A 19 -6.65 -0.87 8.62
N MET A 20 -5.53 -0.14 8.64
CA MET A 20 -5.45 1.14 9.36
C MET A 20 -6.30 2.23 8.72
N TYR A 21 -6.36 2.28 7.39
CA TYR A 21 -7.22 3.19 6.65
C TYR A 21 -8.69 2.94 6.98
N LYS A 22 -9.16 1.67 6.93
CA LYS A 22 -10.55 1.33 7.24
C LYS A 22 -10.97 1.85 8.61
N LYS A 23 -10.16 1.58 9.65
CA LYS A 23 -10.44 2.04 11.02
C LYS A 23 -10.49 3.58 11.12
N ASN A 24 -9.62 4.27 10.41
CA ASN A 24 -9.50 5.73 10.50
C ASN A 24 -10.54 6.46 9.64
N VAL A 25 -10.93 5.90 8.50
CA VAL A 25 -11.96 6.50 7.64
C VAL A 25 -13.34 6.40 8.27
N GLU A 26 -13.64 5.31 8.99
CA GLU A 26 -14.87 5.18 9.79
C GLU A 26 -14.96 6.31 10.83
N ARG A 27 -13.88 6.61 11.55
CA ARG A 27 -13.83 7.73 12.50
C ARG A 27 -14.06 9.09 11.86
N LEU A 28 -13.55 9.31 10.65
CA LEU A 28 -13.74 10.58 9.92
C LEU A 28 -15.16 10.75 9.41
N LYS A 29 -15.86 9.65 9.10
CA LYS A 29 -17.27 9.70 8.74
C LYS A 29 -18.13 10.08 9.94
N GLU A 30 -17.82 9.54 11.11
CA GLU A 30 -18.53 9.86 12.36
C GLU A 30 -18.24 11.27 12.87
N ASN A 31 -16.98 11.72 12.80
CA ASN A 31 -16.58 13.04 13.28
C ASN A 31 -15.45 13.65 12.42
N PRO A 32 -15.80 14.43 11.38
CA PRO A 32 -14.83 15.04 10.47
C PRO A 32 -13.86 16.03 11.15
N SER A 33 -14.22 16.57 12.32
CA SER A 33 -13.38 17.55 13.04
C SER A 33 -12.07 16.94 13.57
N GLN A 34 -11.98 15.61 13.66
CA GLN A 34 -10.81 14.89 14.17
C GLN A 34 -9.72 14.64 13.11
N VAL A 35 -9.82 15.27 11.94
CA VAL A 35 -8.91 15.05 10.79
C VAL A 35 -7.43 15.10 11.15
N ALA A 36 -7.01 16.07 11.97
CA ALA A 36 -5.61 16.23 12.34
C ALA A 36 -5.09 15.04 13.17
N GLU A 37 -5.89 14.57 14.12
CA GLU A 37 -5.53 13.41 14.96
C GLU A 37 -5.53 12.12 14.14
N VAL A 38 -6.53 11.94 13.29
CA VAL A 38 -6.62 10.77 12.39
C VAL A 38 -5.43 10.72 11.44
N HIS A 39 -5.05 11.85 10.83
CA HIS A 39 -3.87 11.91 9.96
C HIS A 39 -2.60 11.53 10.72
N LYS A 40 -2.36 12.13 11.89
CA LYS A 40 -1.20 11.80 12.73
C LYS A 40 -1.14 10.30 13.04
N ASN A 41 -2.24 9.73 13.50
CA ASN A 41 -2.32 8.31 13.87
C ASN A 41 -2.12 7.40 12.65
N PHE A 42 -2.68 7.76 11.49
CA PHE A 42 -2.51 7.02 10.25
C PHE A 42 -1.05 7.02 9.78
N PHE A 43 -0.36 8.17 9.80
CA PHE A 43 1.05 8.27 9.42
C PHE A 43 1.96 7.47 10.35
N ILE A 44 1.77 7.57 11.67
CA ILE A 44 2.56 6.80 12.64
C ILE A 44 2.35 5.30 12.42
N SER A 45 1.09 4.87 12.28
CA SER A 45 0.78 3.45 12.08
C SER A 45 1.35 2.94 10.75
N THR A 46 1.28 3.75 9.70
CA THR A 46 1.83 3.40 8.39
C THR A 46 3.34 3.25 8.46
N ALA A 47 4.06 4.18 9.10
CA ALA A 47 5.51 4.09 9.26
C ALA A 47 5.94 2.81 10.01
N LEU A 48 5.19 2.43 11.06
CA LEU A 48 5.43 1.18 11.80
C LEU A 48 5.18 -0.06 10.93
N ILE A 49 4.13 -0.04 10.11
CA ILE A 49 3.78 -1.12 9.19
C ILE A 49 4.83 -1.25 8.08
N GLU A 50 5.31 -0.13 7.54
CA GLU A 50 6.27 -0.08 6.44
C GLU A 50 7.71 -0.43 6.85
N ALA A 51 8.05 -0.34 8.14
CA ALA A 51 9.38 -0.68 8.63
C ALA A 51 9.84 -2.08 8.18
N LEU A 52 8.96 -3.08 8.28
CA LEU A 52 9.26 -4.45 7.85
C LEU A 52 9.35 -4.58 6.31
N PRO A 53 8.36 -4.13 5.51
CA PRO A 53 8.47 -4.06 4.06
C PRO A 53 9.73 -3.39 3.54
N ILE A 54 10.17 -2.27 4.14
CA ILE A 54 11.40 -1.58 3.73
C ILE A 54 12.61 -2.50 3.93
N VAL A 55 12.73 -3.17 5.08
CA VAL A 55 13.81 -4.14 5.32
C VAL A 55 13.76 -5.28 4.30
N LEU A 56 12.56 -5.81 4.00
CA LEU A 56 12.39 -6.87 3.01
C LEU A 56 12.77 -6.43 1.58
N LEU A 57 12.42 -5.20 1.20
CA LEU A 57 12.82 -4.62 -0.09
C LEU A 57 14.34 -4.53 -0.20
N ILE A 58 15.02 -4.03 0.85
CA ILE A 58 16.49 -3.94 0.88
C ILE A 58 17.11 -5.33 0.81
N LEU A 59 16.66 -6.27 1.62
CA LEU A 59 17.17 -7.65 1.62
C LEU A 59 16.95 -8.33 0.28
N GLY A 60 15.81 -8.11 -0.37
CA GLY A 60 15.57 -8.62 -1.71
C GLY A 60 16.53 -8.01 -2.72
N PHE A 61 16.67 -6.69 -2.69
CA PHE A 61 17.52 -5.98 -3.65
C PHE A 61 18.99 -6.41 -3.58
N VAL A 62 19.53 -6.63 -2.38
CA VAL A 62 20.95 -7.02 -2.23
C VAL A 62 21.24 -8.50 -2.49
N ASN A 63 20.22 -9.37 -2.45
CA ASN A 63 20.41 -10.83 -2.59
C ASN A 63 19.80 -11.43 -3.87
N VAL A 64 18.97 -10.69 -4.60
CA VAL A 64 18.36 -11.19 -5.83
C VAL A 64 19.40 -11.17 -6.95
N GLU A 65 19.72 -12.35 -7.44
CA GLU A 65 20.50 -12.50 -8.66
C GLU A 65 19.66 -12.14 -9.89
N PRO A 66 20.28 -11.66 -10.98
CA PRO A 66 19.58 -11.44 -12.24
C PRO A 66 18.84 -12.70 -12.69
N VAL A 67 17.59 -12.56 -13.14
CA VAL A 67 16.71 -13.66 -13.59
C VAL A 67 16.21 -13.46 -15.02
N PRO A 68 15.91 -14.54 -15.77
CA PRO A 68 15.17 -14.46 -17.02
C PRO A 68 13.81 -13.73 -16.90
N VAL A 69 13.39 -13.05 -17.98
CA VAL A 69 12.18 -12.22 -18.04
C VAL A 69 10.90 -13.01 -17.68
N ASP A 70 10.81 -14.27 -18.09
CA ASP A 70 9.65 -15.11 -17.83
C ASP A 70 9.42 -15.39 -16.33
N GLN A 71 10.48 -15.31 -15.52
CA GLN A 71 10.39 -15.54 -14.07
C GLN A 71 9.79 -14.36 -13.31
N ILE A 72 9.79 -13.15 -13.88
CA ILE A 72 9.23 -11.96 -13.21
C ILE A 72 7.73 -11.78 -13.47
N TYR A 73 7.15 -12.46 -14.47
CA TYR A 73 5.76 -12.27 -14.86
C TYR A 73 4.77 -12.51 -13.72
N LEU A 74 4.88 -13.65 -13.03
CA LEU A 74 3.98 -13.98 -11.94
C LEU A 74 4.12 -13.02 -10.74
N PRO A 75 5.35 -12.72 -10.23
CA PRO A 75 5.54 -11.69 -9.21
C PRO A 75 4.96 -10.32 -9.59
N VAL A 76 5.20 -9.85 -10.82
CA VAL A 76 4.69 -8.56 -11.31
C VAL A 76 3.16 -8.54 -11.33
N ILE A 77 2.53 -9.60 -11.84
CA ILE A 77 1.06 -9.71 -11.88
C ILE A 77 0.49 -9.64 -10.45
N ILE A 78 1.08 -10.33 -9.48
CA ILE A 78 0.61 -10.30 -8.09
C ILE A 78 0.69 -8.87 -7.52
N VAL A 79 1.81 -8.16 -7.74
CA VAL A 79 1.97 -6.79 -7.24
C VAL A 79 0.99 -5.82 -7.91
N ILE A 80 0.75 -5.96 -9.22
CA ILE A 80 -0.27 -5.17 -9.93
C ILE A 80 -1.67 -5.45 -9.35
N MET A 81 -2.00 -6.71 -9.08
CA MET A 81 -3.27 -7.08 -8.47
C MET A 81 -3.42 -6.49 -7.06
N LEU A 82 -2.35 -6.43 -6.27
CA LEU A 82 -2.35 -5.78 -4.96
C LEU A 82 -2.59 -4.27 -5.07
N ILE A 83 -1.97 -3.60 -6.05
CA ILE A 83 -2.19 -2.17 -6.31
C ILE A 83 -3.64 -1.91 -6.69
N ALA A 84 -4.16 -2.68 -7.66
CA ALA A 84 -5.54 -2.56 -8.12
C ALA A 84 -6.53 -2.83 -6.98
N PHE A 85 -6.29 -3.87 -6.18
CA PHE A 85 -7.07 -4.19 -4.99
C PHE A 85 -7.05 -3.04 -3.97
N SER A 86 -5.88 -2.47 -3.70
CA SER A 86 -5.74 -1.36 -2.75
C SER A 86 -6.58 -0.14 -3.17
N VAL A 87 -6.42 0.28 -4.43
CA VAL A 87 -7.17 1.41 -4.98
C VAL A 87 -8.67 1.13 -4.95
N PHE A 88 -9.10 -0.05 -5.41
CA PHE A 88 -10.50 -0.47 -5.39
C PHE A 88 -11.08 -0.47 -3.97
N PHE A 89 -10.37 -1.06 -3.02
CA PHE A 89 -10.80 -1.13 -1.62
C PHE A 89 -10.95 0.26 -1.02
N VAL A 90 -9.99 1.16 -1.25
CA VAL A 90 -10.06 2.54 -0.73
C VAL A 90 -11.26 3.28 -1.30
N PHE A 91 -11.51 3.17 -2.61
CA PHE A 91 -12.68 3.77 -3.24
C PHE A 91 -13.99 3.21 -2.71
N LEU A 92 -14.09 1.89 -2.53
CA LEU A 92 -15.27 1.24 -1.98
C LEU A 92 -15.55 1.76 -0.56
N GLN A 93 -14.54 1.76 0.30
CA GLN A 93 -14.70 2.25 1.67
C GLN A 93 -15.00 3.75 1.73
N ARG A 94 -14.46 4.55 0.79
CA ARG A 94 -14.79 5.96 0.67
C ARG A 94 -16.26 6.19 0.26
N ALA A 95 -16.82 5.33 -0.58
CA ALA A 95 -18.18 5.53 -1.10
C ALA A 95 -19.27 5.15 -0.08
N VAL A 96 -19.01 4.16 0.78
CA VAL A 96 -19.99 3.64 1.74
C VAL A 96 -20.12 4.55 2.95
N GLY A 97 -21.34 4.99 3.29
CA GLY A 97 -21.64 5.71 4.54
C GLY A 97 -20.94 7.05 4.70
N THR A 98 -20.73 7.78 3.60
CA THR A 98 -20.10 9.11 3.61
C THR A 98 -21.16 10.17 3.34
N ASP A 99 -21.50 10.94 4.36
CA ASP A 99 -22.45 12.05 4.27
C ASP A 99 -21.79 13.29 3.66
N GLU A 100 -22.61 14.25 3.20
CA GLU A 100 -22.12 15.45 2.49
C GLU A 100 -21.07 16.24 3.31
N ASP A 101 -21.29 16.36 4.62
CA ASP A 101 -20.43 17.09 5.54
C ASP A 101 -19.03 16.45 5.69
N SER A 102 -18.94 15.13 5.59
CA SER A 102 -17.67 14.38 5.73
C SER A 102 -16.97 14.15 4.40
N LYS A 103 -17.67 14.34 3.28
CA LYS A 103 -17.25 13.92 1.94
C LYS A 103 -15.90 14.47 1.52
N GLN A 104 -15.64 15.75 1.75
CA GLN A 104 -14.37 16.37 1.36
C GLN A 104 -13.21 15.81 2.18
N VAL A 105 -13.38 15.70 3.49
CA VAL A 105 -12.34 15.20 4.41
C VAL A 105 -12.02 13.74 4.14
N VAL A 106 -13.06 12.90 4.03
CA VAL A 106 -12.94 11.47 3.71
C VAL A 106 -12.28 11.28 2.34
N THR A 107 -12.63 12.08 1.35
CA THR A 107 -12.00 12.07 0.02
C THR A 107 -10.50 12.34 0.10
N SER A 108 -10.11 13.44 0.74
CA SER A 108 -8.70 13.82 0.87
C SER A 108 -7.90 12.74 1.62
N PHE A 109 -8.45 12.22 2.72
CA PHE A 109 -7.82 11.14 3.48
C PHE A 109 -7.67 9.86 2.65
N SER A 110 -8.68 9.51 1.84
CA SER A 110 -8.64 8.35 0.94
C SER A 110 -7.53 8.48 -0.10
N MET A 111 -7.32 9.67 -0.66
CA MET A 111 -6.24 9.89 -1.63
C MET A 111 -4.86 9.69 -0.98
N ILE A 112 -4.67 10.17 0.25
CA ILE A 112 -3.45 9.92 1.02
C ILE A 112 -3.26 8.41 1.25
N ALA A 113 -4.32 7.70 1.66
CA ALA A 113 -4.24 6.27 1.89
C ALA A 113 -3.90 5.46 0.63
N ILE A 114 -4.41 5.86 -0.55
CA ILE A 114 -4.03 5.29 -1.84
C ILE A 114 -2.53 5.48 -2.09
N MET A 115 -2.01 6.70 -1.90
CA MET A 115 -0.59 6.97 -2.13
C MET A 115 0.29 6.15 -1.19
N MET A 116 -0.03 6.13 0.10
CA MET A 116 0.73 5.40 1.11
C MET A 116 0.70 3.88 0.89
N SER A 117 -0.48 3.31 0.68
CA SER A 117 -0.63 1.85 0.49
C SER A 117 0.04 1.32 -0.78
N ASN A 118 0.27 2.18 -1.78
CA ASN A 118 0.87 1.79 -3.05
C ASN A 118 2.36 2.15 -3.18
N ALA A 119 2.95 2.90 -2.23
CA ALA A 119 4.36 3.29 -2.29
C ALA A 119 5.30 2.06 -2.35
N ILE A 120 5.16 1.14 -1.39
CA ILE A 120 5.95 -0.11 -1.34
C ILE A 120 5.69 -1.00 -2.56
N PRO A 121 4.44 -1.30 -2.98
CA PRO A 121 4.18 -2.04 -4.21
C PRO A 121 4.84 -1.44 -5.47
N ILE A 122 4.83 -0.11 -5.62
CA ILE A 122 5.46 0.55 -6.77
C ILE A 122 6.98 0.32 -6.73
N ILE A 123 7.61 0.47 -5.56
CA ILE A 123 9.06 0.19 -5.40
C ILE A 123 9.36 -1.29 -5.66
N ALA A 124 8.50 -2.21 -5.21
CA ALA A 124 8.63 -3.63 -5.48
C ALA A 124 8.61 -3.94 -6.99
N LEU A 125 7.75 -3.27 -7.78
CA LEU A 125 7.76 -3.39 -9.24
C LEU A 125 9.08 -2.91 -9.84
N VAL A 126 9.59 -1.76 -9.39
CA VAL A 126 10.89 -1.26 -9.86
C VAL A 126 11.99 -2.29 -9.62
N PHE A 127 12.05 -2.89 -8.42
CA PHE A 127 13.07 -3.90 -8.11
C PHE A 127 12.89 -5.20 -8.90
N LEU A 128 11.64 -5.62 -9.16
CA LEU A 128 11.38 -6.76 -10.05
C LEU A 128 11.89 -6.50 -11.47
N PHE A 129 11.66 -5.31 -12.03
CA PHE A 129 12.15 -4.98 -13.37
C PHE A 129 13.68 -4.85 -13.43
N LEU A 130 14.31 -4.31 -12.38
CA LEU A 130 15.78 -4.23 -12.30
C LEU A 130 16.44 -5.61 -12.14
N SER A 131 15.71 -6.63 -11.68
CA SER A 131 16.23 -8.00 -11.54
C SER A 131 16.29 -8.78 -12.85
N VAL A 132 15.83 -8.23 -13.97
CA VAL A 132 15.82 -8.93 -15.26
C VAL A 132 17.23 -9.00 -15.86
N GLN A 133 17.63 -10.20 -16.29
CA GLN A 133 18.80 -10.39 -17.16
C GLN A 133 18.52 -9.78 -18.54
N GLY A 134 19.38 -8.86 -18.96
CA GLY A 134 19.45 -8.36 -20.33
C GLY A 134 20.06 -9.38 -21.29
#